data_AF-I0ALF8-F1
#
_entry.id   AF-I0ALF8-F1
#
_cell.length_a   1.000
_cell.length_b   1.000
_cell.length_c   1.000
_cell.angle_alpha   90.00
_cell.angle_beta   90.00
_cell.angle_gamma   90.00
#
_symmetry.space_group_name_H-M   'P 1'
#
loop_
_entity.id
_entity.type
_entity.pdbx_description
1 polymer ?
#
loop_
_entity_poly.entity_id
_entity_poly.type
_entity_poly.pdbx_seq_one_letter_code
_entity_poly.pdbx_strand_id
1 'polypeptide(L)'
;MPGGEPSFHYSGTFAVEKQYADKIKFSLVKIYYKDEIIHQSKPYLQFFDEGVDDTAKMIKFNFYSEQGIKVTEKMMIAETVNFLFIFESDNEVIEKEMKEITLTRAY
;
A
#
# COMPACT_ATOMS: atom_id res chain seq x y z
N MET A 1 13.00 18.78 -22.15
CA MET A 1 12.42 19.25 -20.87
C MET A 1 13.30 18.66 -19.77
N PRO A 2 13.77 19.44 -18.78
CA PRO A 2 14.54 18.84 -17.71
C PRO A 2 13.58 17.99 -16.88
N GLY A 3 13.71 16.67 -17.01
CA GLY A 3 12.90 15.70 -16.26
C GLY A 3 13.12 15.90 -14.78
N GLY A 4 12.03 15.94 -14.01
CA GLY A 4 12.11 16.01 -12.56
C GLY A 4 12.85 14.79 -11.99
N GLU A 5 13.27 14.88 -10.73
CA GLU A 5 13.84 13.72 -10.05
C GLU A 5 12.85 12.54 -10.10
N PRO A 6 13.33 11.32 -10.38
CA PRO A 6 12.46 10.15 -10.39
C PRO A 6 11.83 9.98 -9.00
N SER A 7 10.55 9.65 -8.98
CA SER A 7 9.80 9.40 -7.74
C SER A 7 9.05 8.07 -7.82
N PHE A 8 8.97 7.38 -6.69
CA PHE A 8 8.23 6.14 -6.55
C PHE A 8 6.87 6.42 -5.91
N HIS A 9 5.82 5.75 -6.40
CA HIS A 9 4.46 5.90 -5.89
C HIS A 9 3.77 4.55 -5.84
N TYR A 10 2.93 4.35 -4.84
CA TYR A 10 2.01 3.23 -4.81
C TYR A 10 0.67 3.67 -4.22
N SER A 11 -0.40 3.00 -4.65
CA SER A 11 -1.74 3.21 -4.13
C SER A 11 -2.56 1.96 -4.31
N GLY A 12 -3.62 1.82 -3.53
CA GLY A 12 -4.55 0.72 -3.68
C GLY A 12 -5.78 0.89 -2.83
N THR A 13 -6.59 -0.16 -2.81
CA THR A 13 -7.82 -0.23 -2.04
C THR A 13 -7.87 -1.56 -1.30
N PHE A 14 -8.32 -1.54 -0.06
CA PHE A 14 -8.71 -2.76 0.66
C PHE A 14 -10.10 -2.59 1.28
N ALA A 15 -10.73 -3.70 1.60
CA ALA A 15 -12.04 -3.72 2.23
C ALA A 15 -12.00 -4.51 3.54
N VAL A 16 -12.76 -4.05 4.53
CA VAL A 16 -12.86 -4.66 5.86
C VAL A 16 -14.32 -4.77 6.23
N GLU A 17 -14.71 -5.83 6.94
CA GLU A 17 -16.08 -5.88 7.46
C GLU A 17 -16.33 -4.72 8.44
N LYS A 18 -17.51 -4.12 8.36
CA LYS A 18 -17.91 -2.95 9.14
C LYS A 18 -17.69 -3.12 10.64
N GLN A 19 -17.92 -4.34 11.16
CA GLN A 19 -17.72 -4.66 12.57
C GLN A 19 -16.25 -4.61 13.03
N TYR A 20 -15.29 -4.63 12.10
CA TYR A 20 -13.85 -4.56 12.38
C TYR A 20 -13.22 -3.23 11.96
N ALA A 21 -13.96 -2.33 11.31
CA ALA A 21 -13.41 -1.11 10.71
C ALA A 21 -12.79 -0.16 11.75
N ASP A 22 -13.38 -0.03 12.93
CA ASP A 22 -12.86 0.83 14.00
C ASP A 22 -11.70 0.19 14.78
N LYS A 23 -11.47 -1.11 14.56
CA LYS A 23 -10.43 -1.88 15.27
C LYS A 23 -9.16 -2.05 14.45
N ILE A 24 -9.29 -2.00 13.13
CA ILE A 24 -8.17 -2.21 12.23
C ILE A 24 -7.40 -0.91 12.01
N LYS A 25 -6.09 -1.00 12.13
CA LYS A 25 -5.16 0.08 11.82
C LYS A 25 -4.20 -0.38 10.75
N PHE A 26 -4.19 0.31 9.61
CA PHE A 26 -3.20 0.04 8.58
C PHE A 26 -1.86 0.70 8.94
N SER A 27 -0.91 -0.10 9.41
CA SER A 27 0.29 0.40 10.09
C SER A 27 1.47 0.63 9.16
N LEU A 28 1.72 -0.28 8.21
CA LEU A 28 2.96 -0.26 7.45
C LEU A 28 2.81 -0.97 6.10
N VAL A 29 3.55 -0.47 5.11
CA VAL A 29 3.83 -1.17 3.86
C VAL A 29 5.32 -1.44 3.77
N LYS A 30 5.71 -2.68 3.48
CA LYS A 30 7.08 -3.04 3.09
C LYS A 30 7.08 -3.54 1.66
N ILE A 31 8.08 -3.12 0.89
CA ILE A 31 8.24 -3.51 -0.51
C ILE A 31 9.56 -4.23 -0.65
N TYR A 32 9.50 -5.41 -1.26
CA TYR A 32 10.63 -6.31 -1.43
C TYR A 32 10.98 -6.48 -2.90
N TYR A 33 12.28 -6.56 -3.18
CA TYR A 33 12.84 -7.03 -4.44
C TYR A 33 13.89 -8.08 -4.14
N LYS A 34 13.73 -9.30 -4.68
CA LYS A 34 14.63 -10.43 -4.42
C LYS A 34 14.88 -10.65 -2.91
N ASP A 35 13.79 -10.69 -2.15
CA ASP A 35 13.78 -10.88 -0.68
C ASP A 35 14.41 -9.77 0.16
N GLU A 36 14.86 -8.67 -0.47
CA GLU A 36 15.39 -7.51 0.22
C GLU A 36 14.34 -6.39 0.30
N ILE A 37 14.19 -5.78 1.48
CA ILE A 37 13.36 -4.58 1.64
C ILE A 37 14.01 -3.43 0.86
N ILE A 38 13.30 -2.94 -0.15
CA ILE A 38 13.71 -1.77 -0.94
C ILE A 38 12.98 -0.50 -0.51
N HIS A 39 11.81 -0.64 0.11
CA HIS A 39 11.05 0.48 0.68
C HIS A 39 10.26 0.04 1.91
N GLN A 40 10.10 0.97 2.85
CA GLN A 40 9.19 0.82 3.98
C GLN A 40 8.63 2.19 4.35
N SER A 41 7.30 2.29 4.48
CA SER A 41 6.64 3.53 4.89
C SER A 41 5.26 3.29 5.49
N LYS A 42 4.75 4.30 6.19
CA LYS A 42 3.38 4.33 6.68
C LYS A 42 2.49 4.89 5.57
N PRO A 43 1.49 4.14 5.10
CA PRO A 43 0.61 4.63 4.04
C PRO A 43 -0.36 5.69 4.58
N TYR A 44 -0.72 6.65 3.73
CA TYR A 44 -1.85 7.55 4.00
C TYR A 44 -3.16 6.83 3.69
N LEU A 45 -4.10 6.86 4.63
CA LEU A 45 -5.42 6.24 4.49
C LEU A 45 -6.47 7.32 4.18
N GLN A 46 -7.27 7.10 3.13
CA GLN A 46 -8.45 7.89 2.84
C GLN A 46 -9.68 7.00 2.87
N PHE A 47 -10.62 7.33 3.74
CA PHE A 47 -11.90 6.65 3.85
C PHE A 47 -12.79 6.97 2.65
N PHE A 48 -13.45 5.96 2.11
CA PHE A 48 -14.39 6.12 1.02
C PHE A 48 -15.69 5.36 1.34
N ASP A 49 -16.73 6.10 1.71
CA ASP A 49 -18.07 5.57 1.94
C ASP A 49 -18.83 5.55 0.61
N GLU A 50 -18.49 4.60 -0.26
CA GLU A 50 -19.31 4.37 -1.44
C GLU A 50 -20.50 3.51 -1.04
N GLY A 51 -21.63 4.17 -0.82
CA GLY A 51 -22.98 3.62 -0.87
C GLY A 51 -23.16 2.34 -0.08
N VAL A 52 -23.66 2.46 1.15
CA VAL A 52 -24.31 1.39 1.88
C VAL A 52 -25.46 0.86 1.02
N ASP A 53 -25.17 -0.09 0.13
CA ASP A 53 -26.11 -1.14 -0.16
C ASP A 53 -26.37 -1.77 1.21
N ASP A 54 -27.59 -1.70 1.74
CA ASP A 54 -27.95 -2.18 3.08
C ASP A 54 -27.58 -3.67 3.32
N THR A 55 -27.14 -4.36 2.27
CA THR A 55 -26.62 -5.72 2.24
C THR A 55 -25.10 -5.84 2.39
N ALA A 56 -24.31 -4.82 2.06
CA ALA A 56 -22.85 -4.88 2.04
C ALA A 56 -22.25 -4.52 3.40
N LYS A 57 -21.92 -5.54 4.20
CA LYS A 57 -21.24 -5.43 5.51
C LYS A 57 -19.78 -4.96 5.41
N MET A 58 -19.34 -4.31 4.34
CA MET A 58 -17.93 -4.00 4.06
C MET A 58 -17.70 -2.50 3.95
N ILE A 59 -16.58 -2.02 4.48
CA ILE A 59 -16.06 -0.66 4.33
C ILE A 59 -14.81 -0.73 3.45
N LYS A 60 -14.72 0.15 2.45
CA LYS A 60 -13.55 0.27 1.57
C LYS A 60 -12.67 1.43 2.02
N PHE A 61 -11.36 1.21 1.95
CA PHE A 61 -10.34 2.20 2.25
C PHE A 61 -9.39 2.32 1.07
N ASN A 62 -9.14 3.55 0.63
CA ASN A 62 -8.06 3.85 -0.29
C ASN A 62 -6.80 4.15 0.52
N PHE A 63 -5.65 3.76 -0.03
CA PHE A 63 -4.36 4.10 0.54
C PHE A 63 -3.39 4.57 -0.53
N TYR A 64 -2.47 5.42 -0.10
CA TYR A 64 -1.47 6.04 -0.95
C TYR A 64 -0.13 6.08 -0.23
N SER A 65 0.94 6.01 -1.01
CA SER A 65 2.29 6.27 -0.54
C SER A 65 2.48 7.73 -0.16
N GLU A 66 3.57 8.02 0.55
CA GLU A 66 3.99 9.40 0.72
C GLU A 66 4.38 10.03 -0.63
N GLN A 67 4.20 11.35 -0.74
CA GLN A 67 4.56 12.09 -1.95
C GLN A 67 6.08 12.22 -2.07
N GLY A 68 6.60 12.01 -3.29
CA GLY A 68 8.01 12.27 -3.59
C GLY A 68 9.00 11.26 -2.97
N ILE A 69 8.61 9.99 -2.84
CA ILE A 69 9.55 8.94 -2.40
C ILE A 69 10.73 8.90 -3.39
N LYS A 70 11.92 9.19 -2.87
CA LYS A 70 13.17 9.14 -3.66
C LYS A 70 13.43 7.71 -4.12
N VAL A 71 13.64 7.55 -5.41
CA VAL A 71 13.91 6.26 -6.01
C VAL A 71 15.35 5.84 -5.69
N THR A 72 15.52 4.64 -5.13
CA THR A 72 16.84 4.03 -4.90
C THR A 72 17.30 3.26 -6.13
N GLU A 73 18.59 2.94 -6.25
CA GLU A 73 19.11 2.11 -7.35
C GLU A 73 18.38 0.77 -7.45
N LYS A 74 18.06 0.13 -6.32
CA LYS A 74 17.31 -1.13 -6.28
C LYS A 74 15.89 -0.97 -6.86
N MET A 75 15.22 0.14 -6.57
CA MET A 75 13.91 0.44 -7.17
C MET A 75 14.03 0.72 -8.68
N MET A 76 15.11 1.38 -9.13
CA MET A 76 15.34 1.66 -10.56
C MET A 76 15.53 0.38 -11.38
N ILE A 77 16.17 -0.65 -10.83
CA ILE A 77 16.40 -1.92 -11.53
C ILE A 77 15.27 -2.94 -11.33
N ALA A 78 14.41 -2.76 -10.32
CA ALA A 78 13.29 -3.65 -10.08
C ALA A 78 12.29 -3.58 -11.23
N GLU A 79 11.87 -4.75 -11.73
CA GLU A 79 10.78 -4.89 -12.70
C GLU A 79 9.51 -5.39 -12.00
N THR A 80 9.68 -6.28 -11.02
CA THR A 80 8.62 -6.83 -10.18
C THR A 80 9.00 -6.74 -8.71
N VAL A 81 8.02 -6.48 -7.84
CA VAL A 81 8.22 -6.36 -6.39
C VAL A 81 7.13 -7.10 -5.62
N ASN A 82 7.42 -7.45 -4.37
CA ASN A 82 6.41 -7.99 -3.45
C ASN A 82 6.04 -6.91 -2.42
N PHE A 83 4.76 -6.78 -2.13
CA PHE A 83 4.24 -5.91 -1.09
C PHE A 83 3.84 -6.74 0.13
N LEU A 84 4.24 -6.31 1.31
CA LEU A 84 3.74 -6.80 2.59
C LEU A 84 2.99 -5.66 3.28
N PHE A 85 1.69 -5.84 3.43
CA PHE A 85 0.80 -4.93 4.14
C PHE A 85 0.63 -5.42 5.58
N ILE A 86 0.88 -4.53 6.53
CA ILE A 86 0.83 -4.84 7.95
C ILE A 86 -0.30 -4.04 8.59
N PHE A 87 -1.25 -4.76 9.16
CA PHE A 87 -2.37 -4.22 9.91
C PHE A 87 -2.24 -4.60 11.38
N GLU A 88 -2.71 -3.74 12.27
CA GLU A 88 -2.84 -4.00 13.70
C GLU A 88 -4.33 -4.06 14.05
N SER A 89 -4.75 -5.05 14.85
CA SER A 89 -6.12 -5.16 15.39
C SER A 89 -6.09 -5.88 16.73
N ASP A 90 -6.69 -5.31 17.77
CA ASP A 90 -6.82 -5.94 19.10
C ASP A 90 -5.49 -6.56 19.66
N ASN A 91 -4.36 -5.86 19.46
CA ASN A 91 -2.97 -6.29 19.77
C ASN A 91 -2.39 -7.43 18.92
N GLU A 92 -3.09 -7.86 17.88
CA GLU A 92 -2.57 -8.79 16.88
C GLU A 92 -2.03 -8.05 15.65
N VAL A 93 -1.04 -8.65 15.01
CA VAL A 93 -0.48 -8.18 13.74
C VAL A 93 -0.98 -9.09 12.63
N ILE A 94 -1.64 -8.50 11.65
CA ILE A 94 -2.15 -9.17 10.46
C ILE A 94 -1.27 -8.78 9.29
N GLU A 95 -0.60 -9.76 8.71
CA GLU A 95 0.25 -9.56 7.53
C GLU A 95 -0.47 -10.07 6.27
N LYS A 96 -0.48 -9.26 5.22
CA LYS A 96 -1.02 -9.63 3.90
C LYS A 96 0.03 -9.36 2.84
N GLU A 97 0.39 -10.41 2.11
CA GLU A 97 1.39 -10.34 1.06
C GLU A 97 0.74 -10.30 -0.32
N MET A 98 1.23 -9.44 -1.20
CA MET A 98 0.94 -9.43 -2.62
C MET A 98 2.25 -9.57 -3.39
N LYS A 99 2.38 -10.65 -4.15
CA LYS A 99 3.62 -11.01 -4.85
C LYS A 99 3.58 -10.57 -6.31
N GLU A 100 4.77 -10.41 -6.89
CA GLU A 100 4.98 -10.26 -8.34
C GLU A 100 4.27 -9.05 -8.95
N ILE A 101 4.20 -7.94 -8.20
CA ILE A 101 3.63 -6.68 -8.69
C ILE A 101 4.61 -6.03 -9.67
N THR A 102 4.18 -5.90 -10.92
CA THR A 102 4.99 -5.26 -11.98
C THR A 102 5.05 -3.74 -11.77
N LEU A 103 6.26 -3.17 -11.86
CA LEU A 103 6.47 -1.73 -11.76
C LEU A 103 6.29 -1.05 -13.11
N THR A 104 5.39 -0.08 -13.17
CA THR A 104 5.21 0.80 -14.33
C THR A 104 6.16 1.99 -14.24
N ARG A 105 6.85 2.31 -15.35
CA ARG A 105 7.76 3.45 -15.45
C ARG A 105 7.17 4.51 -16.38
N ALA A 106 7.10 5.75 -15.92
CA ALA A 106 6.75 6.92 -16.73
C ALA A 106 8.02 7.76 -16.94
N TYR A 107 8.28 8.18 -18.19
CA TYR A 107 9.45 8.96 -18.58
C TYR A 107 9.06 10.39 -18.99
#